data_AF-A0A9D1J865-F1
#
_entry.id   AF-A0A9D1J865-F1
#
_cell.length_a   1.000
_cell.length_b   1.000
_cell.length_c   1.000
_cell.angle_alpha   90.00
_cell.angle_beta   90.00
_cell.angle_gamma   90.00
#
_symmetry.space_group_name_H-M   'P 1'
#
loop_
_entity.id
_entity.type
_entity.pdbx_description
1 polymer ?
#
loop_
_entity_poly.entity_id
_entity_poly.type
_entity_poly.pdbx_seq_one_letter_code
_entity_poly.pdbx_strand_id
1 'polypeptide(L)'
;MLDKKMLAVLAMLSQQVGYSYKVVKKAQLLANIPKKYAMDMDTLVAIIAFLREMGYAVVKYQDKDDICLTLTVKAETYLAGEKQPAVKSQITNKQVWILFLGVFFASLLGAFVAVLLGKLF
;
A
#
# COMPACT_ATOMS: atom_id res chain seq x y z
N MET A 1 -6.86 -7.55 7.04
CA MET A 1 -5.52 -7.21 6.49
C MET A 1 -5.08 -8.36 5.59
N LEU A 2 -4.50 -8.08 4.42
CA LEU A 2 -3.97 -9.16 3.60
C LEU A 2 -2.76 -9.79 4.30
N ASP A 3 -2.77 -11.11 4.40
CA ASP A 3 -1.63 -11.86 4.93
C ASP A 3 -0.44 -11.75 3.96
N LYS A 4 0.80 -11.90 4.46
CA LYS A 4 2.04 -11.79 3.66
C LYS A 4 2.04 -12.72 2.45
N LYS A 5 1.38 -13.88 2.58
CA LYS A 5 1.17 -14.85 1.51
C LYS A 5 0.24 -14.31 0.41
N MET A 6 -0.87 -13.71 0.80
CA MET A 6 -1.84 -13.11 -0.13
C MET A 6 -1.26 -11.91 -0.86
N LEU A 7 -0.41 -11.13 -0.17
CA LEU A 7 0.35 -10.03 -0.75
C LEU A 7 1.32 -10.48 -1.83
N ALA A 8 2.09 -11.54 -1.56
CA ALA A 8 3.01 -12.10 -2.54
C ALA A 8 2.27 -12.57 -3.81
N VAL A 9 1.10 -13.20 -3.63
CA VAL A 9 0.24 -13.62 -4.75
C VAL A 9 -0.32 -12.41 -5.50
N LEU A 10 -0.82 -11.39 -4.81
CA LEU A 10 -1.32 -10.15 -5.42
C LEU A 10 -0.23 -9.44 -6.24
N ALA A 11 0.97 -9.32 -5.69
CA ALA A 11 2.11 -8.71 -6.36
C ALA A 11 2.53 -9.50 -7.61
N MET A 12 2.57 -10.83 -7.53
CA MET A 12 2.87 -11.68 -8.69
C MET A 12 1.80 -11.55 -9.79
N LEU A 13 0.52 -11.57 -9.41
CA LEU A 13 -0.60 -11.37 -10.34
C LEU A 13 -0.52 -10.00 -11.02
N SER A 14 -0.03 -8.97 -10.33
CA SER A 14 0.15 -7.63 -10.92
C SER A 14 1.20 -7.60 -12.01
N GLN A 15 2.25 -8.42 -11.90
CA GLN A 15 3.30 -8.52 -12.91
C GLN A 15 2.89 -9.36 -14.12
N GLN A 16 2.12 -10.43 -13.92
CA GLN A 16 1.76 -11.35 -15.01
C GLN A 16 0.50 -10.95 -15.77
N VAL A 17 -0.53 -10.54 -15.03
CA VAL A 17 -1.86 -10.28 -15.59
C VAL A 17 -2.09 -8.80 -15.86
N GLY A 18 -1.68 -7.95 -14.92
CA GLY A 18 -1.97 -6.51 -14.97
C GLY A 18 -3.46 -6.23 -14.83
N TYR A 19 -3.94 -5.19 -15.52
CA TYR A 19 -5.33 -4.68 -15.45
C TYR A 19 -6.19 -5.11 -16.64
N SER A 20 -5.66 -5.96 -17.51
CA SER A 20 -6.40 -6.55 -18.62
C SER A 20 -6.76 -7.99 -18.28
N TYR A 21 -7.85 -8.50 -18.86
CA TYR A 21 -8.20 -9.92 -18.72
C TYR A 21 -7.16 -10.77 -19.44
N LYS A 22 -6.46 -11.64 -18.69
CA LYS A 22 -5.55 -12.63 -19.26
C LYS A 22 -5.88 -14.02 -18.75
N VAL A 23 -5.76 -14.99 -19.64
CA VAL A 23 -5.82 -16.41 -19.34
C VAL A 23 -4.43 -16.86 -18.93
N VAL A 24 -4.31 -17.45 -17.74
CA VAL A 24 -3.04 -17.93 -17.19
C VAL A 24 -3.22 -19.35 -16.67
N LYS A 25 -2.23 -20.20 -16.93
CA LYS A 25 -2.18 -21.57 -16.40
C LYS A 25 -1.90 -21.57 -14.90
N LYS A 26 -2.67 -22.35 -14.14
CA LYS A 26 -2.48 -22.49 -12.67
C LYS A 26 -1.07 -22.98 -12.32
N ALA A 27 -0.51 -23.89 -13.12
CA ALA A 27 0.86 -24.38 -12.95
C ALA A 27 1.92 -23.27 -13.14
N GLN A 28 1.69 -22.33 -14.06
CA GLN A 28 2.59 -21.19 -14.25
C GLN A 28 2.49 -20.21 -13.09
N LEU A 29 1.28 -19.95 -12.58
CA LEU A 29 1.10 -19.11 -11.39
C LEU A 29 1.87 -19.70 -10.19
N LEU A 30 1.77 -21.01 -9.97
CA LEU A 30 2.43 -21.68 -8.85
C LEU A 30 3.96 -21.66 -8.99
N ALA A 31 4.48 -21.85 -10.20
CA ALA A 31 5.93 -21.80 -10.47
C ALA A 31 6.55 -20.41 -10.25
N ASN A 32 5.76 -19.34 -10.41
CA ASN A 32 6.23 -17.96 -10.24
C ASN A 32 6.09 -17.43 -8.81
N ILE A 33 5.51 -18.22 -7.90
CA ILE A 33 5.45 -17.85 -6.48
C ILE A 33 6.81 -18.13 -5.83
N PRO A 34 7.37 -17.17 -5.07
CA PRO A 34 8.61 -17.40 -4.35
C PRO A 34 8.49 -18.62 -3.42
N LYS A 35 9.38 -19.60 -3.62
CA LYS A 35 9.42 -20.89 -2.89
C LYS A 35 9.40 -20.76 -1.35
N LYS A 36 9.73 -19.57 -0.84
CA LYS A 36 9.67 -19.19 0.58
C LYS A 36 8.28 -19.37 1.20
N TYR A 37 7.20 -19.36 0.40
CA TYR A 37 5.83 -19.48 0.91
C TYR A 37 5.22 -20.88 0.82
N ALA A 38 5.91 -21.85 0.22
CA ALA A 38 5.49 -23.25 0.07
C ALA A 38 3.98 -23.40 -0.18
N MET A 39 3.50 -22.88 -1.32
CA MET A 39 2.09 -22.93 -1.69
C MET A 39 1.77 -24.17 -2.53
N ASP A 40 0.69 -24.85 -2.14
CA ASP A 40 0.05 -25.91 -2.92
C ASP A 40 -1.05 -25.34 -3.83
N MET A 41 -1.44 -26.09 -4.86
CA MET A 41 -2.50 -25.71 -5.80
C MET A 41 -3.81 -25.32 -5.09
N ASP A 42 -4.23 -26.08 -4.08
CA ASP A 42 -5.46 -25.82 -3.35
C ASP A 42 -5.39 -24.50 -2.57
N THR A 43 -4.23 -24.21 -1.97
CA THR A 43 -4.02 -22.94 -1.25
C THR A 43 -4.05 -21.74 -2.20
N LEU A 44 -3.51 -21.89 -3.41
CA LEU A 44 -3.53 -20.87 -4.43
C LEU A 44 -4.95 -20.57 -4.92
N VAL A 45 -5.76 -21.62 -5.13
CA VAL A 45 -7.18 -21.47 -5.50
C VAL A 45 -7.98 -20.80 -4.39
N ALA A 46 -7.77 -21.20 -3.13
CA ALA A 46 -8.43 -20.58 -1.97
C ALA A 46 -8.05 -19.09 -1.84
N ILE A 47 -6.78 -18.75 -2.04
CA ILE A 47 -6.31 -17.37 -2.02
C ILE A 47 -6.93 -16.56 -3.18
N ILE A 48 -6.97 -17.09 -4.41
CA ILE A 48 -7.62 -16.40 -5.54
C ILE A 48 -9.11 -16.18 -5.28
N ALA A 49 -9.81 -17.16 -4.71
CA ALA A 49 -11.21 -17.02 -4.31
C ALA A 49 -11.38 -15.92 -3.27
N PHE A 50 -10.52 -15.87 -2.26
CA PHE A 50 -10.53 -14.81 -1.25
C PHE A 50 -10.24 -13.43 -1.84
N LEU A 51 -9.26 -13.32 -2.74
CA LEU A 51 -8.96 -12.07 -3.47
C LEU A 51 -10.15 -11.61 -4.33
N ARG A 52 -10.94 -12.55 -4.86
CA ARG A 52 -12.17 -12.26 -5.59
C ARG A 52 -13.26 -11.73 -4.67
N GLU A 53 -13.52 -12.40 -3.54
CA GLU A 53 -14.53 -11.97 -2.57
C GLU A 53 -14.24 -10.58 -2.01
N MET A 54 -12.98 -10.30 -1.73
CA MET A 54 -12.53 -9.00 -1.25
C MET A 54 -12.52 -7.90 -2.33
N GLY A 55 -12.80 -8.27 -3.59
CA GLY A 55 -12.87 -7.37 -4.74
C GLY A 55 -11.50 -6.87 -5.22
N TYR A 56 -10.43 -7.60 -4.94
CA TYR A 56 -9.08 -7.29 -5.45
C TYR A 56 -8.84 -7.88 -6.84
N ALA A 57 -9.42 -9.04 -7.14
CA ALA A 57 -9.32 -9.70 -8.44
C ALA A 57 -10.71 -10.01 -9.01
N VAL A 58 -10.86 -9.97 -10.34
CA VAL A 58 -12.08 -10.42 -11.04
C VAL A 58 -11.73 -11.65 -11.86
N VAL A 59 -12.38 -12.77 -11.56
CA VAL A 59 -12.24 -14.03 -12.31
C VAL A 59 -13.48 -14.18 -13.20
N LYS A 60 -13.27 -14.18 -14.52
CA LYS A 60 -14.36 -14.36 -15.50
C LYS A 60 -14.55 -15.82 -15.89
N TYR A 61 -13.46 -16.59 -15.95
CA TYR A 61 -13.48 -17.97 -16.42
C TYR A 61 -12.47 -18.78 -15.61
N GLN A 62 -12.87 -19.97 -15.17
CA GLN A 62 -12.02 -20.89 -14.43
C GLN A 62 -12.26 -22.29 -14.98
N ASP A 63 -11.26 -22.81 -15.66
CA ASP A 63 -11.20 -24.20 -16.12
C ASP A 63 -10.36 -25.06 -15.17
N LYS A 64 -10.18 -26.34 -15.51
CA LYS A 64 -9.33 -27.26 -14.75
C LYS A 64 -7.88 -26.77 -14.66
N ASP A 65 -7.32 -26.29 -15.77
CA ASP A 65 -5.91 -25.88 -15.85
C ASP A 65 -5.70 -24.37 -16.03
N ASP A 66 -6.70 -23.68 -16.60
CA ASP A 66 -6.62 -22.27 -16.98
C ASP A 66 -7.53 -21.39 -16.13
N ILE A 67 -7.04 -20.21 -15.75
CA ILE A 67 -7.84 -19.15 -15.10
C ILE A 67 -7.73 -17.87 -15.91
N CYS A 68 -8.88 -17.29 -16.27
CA CYS A 68 -8.97 -15.93 -16.79
C CYS A 68 -9.27 -14.97 -15.65
N LEU A 69 -8.29 -14.16 -15.30
CA LEU A 69 -8.40 -13.19 -14.21
C LEU A 69 -7.89 -11.83 -14.64
N THR A 70 -8.31 -10.80 -13.91
CA THR A 70 -7.77 -9.44 -14.00
C THR A 70 -7.70 -8.82 -12.62
N LEU A 71 -6.76 -7.90 -12.39
CA LEU A 71 -6.71 -7.12 -11.17
C LEU A 71 -7.58 -5.88 -11.27
N THR A 72 -8.18 -5.51 -10.14
CA THR A 72 -8.98 -4.30 -10.01
C THR A 72 -8.13 -3.07 -9.66
N VAL A 73 -8.69 -1.88 -9.87
CA VAL A 73 -8.11 -0.61 -9.39
C VAL A 73 -7.93 -0.61 -7.85
N LYS A 74 -8.75 -1.39 -7.13
CA LYS A 74 -8.61 -1.59 -5.68
C LYS A 74 -7.33 -2.36 -5.32
N ALA A 75 -6.94 -3.34 -6.13
CA ALA A 75 -5.67 -4.04 -5.98
C ALA A 75 -4.48 -3.14 -6.31
N GLU A 76 -4.61 -2.32 -7.34
CA GLU A 76 -3.58 -1.34 -7.72
C GLU A 76 -3.31 -0.34 -6.61
N THR A 77 -4.36 0.33 -6.12
CA THR A 77 -4.25 1.32 -5.05
C THR A 77 -3.69 0.70 -3.77
N TYR A 78 -4.03 -0.55 -3.48
CA TYR A 78 -3.48 -1.27 -2.33
C TYR A 78 -1.99 -1.60 -2.50
N LEU A 79 -1.56 -2.12 -3.66
CA LEU A 79 -0.14 -2.39 -3.96
C LEU A 79 0.69 -1.11 -4.05
N ALA A 80 0.14 -0.04 -4.63
CA ALA A 80 0.77 1.27 -4.70
C ALA A 80 0.91 1.88 -3.30
N GLY A 81 -0.11 1.72 -2.45
CA GLY A 81 -0.10 2.14 -1.05
C GLY A 81 0.85 1.35 -0.16
N GLU A 82 1.16 0.09 -0.49
CA GLU A 82 2.22 -0.69 0.18
C GLU A 82 3.62 -0.39 -0.36
N LYS A 83 3.77 -0.13 -1.66
CA LYS A 83 5.03 0.32 -2.28
C LYS A 83 5.43 1.73 -1.87
N GLN A 84 4.48 2.54 -1.42
CA GLN A 84 4.74 3.75 -0.66
C GLN A 84 4.70 3.36 0.83
N PRO A 85 5.80 2.85 1.43
CA PRO A 85 5.87 2.81 2.88
C PRO A 85 5.62 4.23 3.34
N ALA A 86 4.47 4.46 3.95
CA ALA A 86 4.08 5.68 4.62
C ALA A 86 4.98 6.89 4.29
N VAL A 87 4.67 7.61 3.20
CA VAL A 87 4.96 9.06 3.17
C VAL A 87 4.08 9.79 4.19
N LYS A 88 3.44 9.07 5.13
CA LYS A 88 3.00 9.59 6.40
C LYS A 88 4.23 9.73 7.30
N SER A 89 4.76 10.95 7.27
CA SER A 89 5.54 11.58 8.32
C SER A 89 6.86 10.89 8.71
N GLN A 90 7.89 11.06 7.89
CA GLN A 90 9.19 11.42 8.46
C GLN A 90 9.18 12.91 8.85
N ILE A 91 8.18 13.35 9.61
CA ILE A 91 8.36 14.57 10.39
C ILE A 91 9.31 14.15 11.49
N THR A 92 10.60 14.35 11.23
CA THR A 92 11.64 14.10 12.21
C THR A 92 11.29 14.94 13.44
N ASN A 93 11.35 14.37 14.65
CA ASN A 93 11.06 15.08 15.90
C ASN A 93 11.77 16.45 15.99
N LYS A 94 12.94 16.58 15.36
CA LYS A 94 13.68 17.85 15.22
C LYS A 94 12.91 18.94 14.49
N GLN A 95 12.15 18.63 13.44
CA GLN A 95 11.42 19.63 12.65
C GLN A 95 10.24 20.19 13.43
N VAL A 96 9.56 19.35 14.23
CA VAL A 96 8.56 19.80 15.21
C VAL A 96 9.21 20.69 16.27
N TRP A 97 10.36 20.27 16.80
CA TRP A 97 11.07 21.04 17.83
C TRP A 97 11.51 22.43 17.34
N ILE A 98 12.01 22.54 16.10
CA ILE A 98 12.38 23.82 15.50
C ILE A 98 11.15 24.72 15.30
N LEU A 99 10.01 24.16 14.86
CA LEU A 99 8.77 24.92 14.70
C LEU A 99 8.25 25.45 16.06
N PHE A 100 8.28 24.63 17.10
CA PHE A 100 7.91 25.05 18.45
C PHE A 100 8.82 26.15 18.98
N LEU A 101 10.13 26.03 18.78
CA LEU A 101 11.10 27.04 19.20
C LEU A 101 10.86 28.35 18.44
N GLY A 102 10.61 28.27 17.13
CA GLY A 102 10.31 29.43 16.29
C GLY A 102 9.05 30.20 16.74
N VAL A 103 7.95 29.49 17.02
CA VAL A 103 6.71 30.11 17.52
C VAL A 103 6.92 30.74 18.90
N PHE A 104 7.68 30.08 19.79
CA PHE A 104 7.99 30.62 21.11
C PHE A 104 8.77 31.93 21.04
N PHE A 105 9.84 31.98 20.24
CA PHE A 105 10.64 33.20 20.08
C PHE A 105 9.88 34.31 19.34
N ALA A 106 9.05 33.97 18.35
CA ALA A 106 8.20 34.95 17.68
C ALA A 106 7.21 35.60 18.65
N SER A 107 6.56 34.81 19.50
CA SER A 107 5.64 35.32 20.52
C SER A 107 6.35 36.17 21.58
N LEU A 108 7.55 35.77 22.00
CA LEU A 108 8.33 36.50 23.00
C LEU A 108 8.80 37.87 22.45
N LEU A 109 9.33 37.90 21.23
CA LEU A 109 9.74 39.14 20.58
C LEU A 109 8.56 40.06 20.29
N GLY A 110 7.42 39.50 19.85
CA GLY A 110 6.18 40.26 19.64
C GLY A 110 5.71 40.94 20.92
N ALA A 111 5.67 40.22 22.04
CA ALA A 111 5.32 40.78 23.34
C ALA A 111 6.32 41.85 23.81
N PHE A 112 7.62 41.62 23.60
CA PHE A 112 8.66 42.57 24.00
C PHE A 112 8.57 43.90 23.22
N VAL A 113 8.35 43.84 21.91
CA VAL A 113 8.13 45.03 21.08
C VAL A 113 6.85 45.76 21.47
N ALA A 114 5.77 45.03 21.76
CA ALA A 114 4.52 45.62 22.22
C ALA A 114 4.67 46.39 23.54
N VAL A 115 5.44 45.86 24.50
CA VAL A 115 5.70 46.55 25.79
C VAL A 115 6.59 47.78 25.60
N LEU A 116 7.58 47.73 24.70
CA LEU A 116 8.41 48.89 24.40
C LEU A 116 7.61 50.01 23.72
N LEU A 117 6.77 49.68 22.75
CA LEU A 117 5.87 50.64 22.10
C LEU A 117 4.85 51.21 23.09
N GLY A 118 4.28 50.37 23.96
CA GLY A 118 3.33 50.79 24.99
C GLY A 118 3.93 51.61 26.14
N LYS A 119 5.26 51.70 26.24
CA LYS A 119 5.96 52.62 27.17
C LYS A 119 6.42 53.91 26.50
N LEU A 120 6.45 53.95 25.17
CA LEU A 120 6.87 55.11 24.37
C LEU A 120 5.69 56.03 24.04
N PHE A 121 4.47 55.48 24.02
CA PHE A 121 3.18 56.18 24.02
C PHE A 121 2.66 56.33 25.45
#